data_AF-A0A959S2E7-F1
#
_entry.id   AF-A0A959S2E7-F1
#
_cell.length_a   1.000
_cell.length_b   1.000
_cell.length_c   1.000
_cell.angle_alpha   90.00
_cell.angle_beta   90.00
_cell.angle_gamma   90.00
#
_symmetry.space_group_name_H-M   'P 1'
#
loop_
_entity.id
_entity.type
_entity.pdbx_description
1 polymer ?
#
loop_
_entity_poly.entity_id
_entity_poly.type
_entity_poly.pdbx_seq_one_letter_code
_entity_poly.pdbx_strand_id
1 'polypeptide(L)' 'LVIAPKEVRIDRVTERDGFTRDEVLKRMNNQWTQERKAKLADHIINNDGTELLIPQVLELHRKFSS' A
#
# COMPACT_ATOMS: atom_id res chain seq x y z
N LEU A 1 4.44 -5.32 4.20
CA LEU A 1 4.15 -4.44 3.06
C LEU A 1 2.65 -4.22 2.94
N VAL A 2 2.19 -2.98 2.84
CA VAL A 2 0.79 -2.70 2.50
C VAL A 2 0.70 -2.48 1.00
N ILE A 3 -0.18 -3.23 0.33
CA ILE A 3 -0.42 -3.13 -1.10
C ILE A 3 -1.84 -2.61 -1.37
N ALA A 4 -2.01 -2.01 -2.55
CA ALA A 4 -3.30 -1.58 -3.08
C ALA A 4 -3.15 -1.41 -4.60
N PRO A 5 -4.25 -1.51 -5.38
CA PRO A 5 -4.22 -1.24 -6.82
C PRO A 5 -3.60 0.13 -7.12
N LYS A 6 -2.87 0.21 -8.24
CA LYS A 6 -2.13 1.42 -8.63
C LYS A 6 -3.04 2.66 -8.68
N GLU A 7 -4.22 2.52 -9.28
CA GLU A 7 -5.17 3.62 -9.43
C GLU A 7 -5.69 4.10 -8.07
N VAL A 8 -6.13 3.18 -7.20
CA VAL A 8 -6.56 3.50 -5.82
C VAL A 8 -5.49 4.29 -5.05
N ARG A 9 -4.21 3.95 -5.25
CA ARG A 9 -3.12 4.68 -4.61
C ARG A 9 -2.93 6.08 -5.19
N ILE A 10 -3.06 6.23 -6.50
CA ILE A 10 -2.95 7.52 -7.17
C ILE A 10 -4.09 8.43 -6.71
N ASP A 11 -5.31 7.92 -6.71
CA ASP A 11 -6.50 8.66 -6.32
C ASP A 11 -6.39 9.14 -4.87
N ARG A 12 -6.05 8.24 -3.93
CA ARG A 12 -5.86 8.60 -2.51
C ARG A 12 -4.78 9.67 -2.29
N VAL A 13 -3.67 9.61 -3.02
CA VAL A 13 -2.59 10.62 -2.89
C VAL A 13 -3.03 11.94 -3.51
N THR A 14 -3.75 11.89 -4.64
CA THR A 14 -4.31 13.07 -5.31
C THR A 14 -5.32 13.76 -4.41
N GLU A 15 -6.26 13.01 -3.83
CA GLU A 15 -7.29 13.53 -2.91
C GLU A 15 -6.70 14.08 -1.61
N ARG A 16 -5.71 13.41 -1.03
CA ARG A 16 -5.12 13.80 0.25
C ARG A 16 -4.16 14.98 0.13
N ASP A 17 -3.25 14.92 -0.84
CA ASP A 17 -2.12 15.85 -0.93
C ASP A 17 -2.31 16.92 -2.01
N GLY A 18 -3.37 16.83 -2.83
CA GLY A 18 -3.67 17.77 -3.91
C GLY A 18 -2.71 17.70 -5.10
N PHE A 19 -1.87 16.66 -5.18
CA PHE A 19 -0.93 16.50 -6.28
C PHE A 19 -1.63 16.06 -7.57
N THR A 20 -1.10 16.49 -8.71
CA THR A 20 -1.52 15.97 -10.00
C THR A 20 -1.12 14.50 -10.16
N ARG A 21 -1.87 13.75 -10.97
CA ARG A 21 -1.56 12.36 -11.32
C ARG A 21 -0.10 12.17 -11.76
N ASP A 22 0.42 13.07 -12.58
CA ASP A 22 1.80 12.98 -13.09
C ASP A 22 2.85 13.16 -11.98
N GLU A 23 2.61 14.08 -11.04
CA GLU A 23 3.48 14.24 -9.87
C GLU A 23 3.46 12.98 -8.98
N VAL A 24 2.30 12.37 -8.79
CA VAL A 24 2.17 11.11 -8.05
C VAL A 24 2.92 9.98 -8.77
N LEU A 25 2.75 9.85 -10.09
CA LEU A 25 3.46 8.86 -10.90
C LEU A 25 4.99 9.03 -10.83
N LYS A 26 5.48 10.27 -10.95
CA LYS A 26 6.93 10.58 -10.80
C LYS A 26 7.44 10.14 -9.43
N ARG A 27 6.72 10.45 -8.35
CA ARG A 27 7.06 10.03 -6.99
C ARG A 27 7.06 8.51 -6.84
N MET A 28 6.08 7.82 -7.44
CA MET A 28 6.01 6.36 -7.42
C MET A 28 7.17 5.71 -8.16
N ASN A 29 7.58 6.28 -9.31
CA ASN A 29 8.69 5.76 -10.12
C ASN A 29 10.06 5.92 -9.44
N ASN A 30 10.18 6.88 -8.51
CA ASN A 30 11.39 7.04 -7.69
C ASN A 30 11.47 6.05 -6.50
N GLN A 31 10.48 5.16 -6.35
CA GLN A 31 10.47 4.13 -5.33
C GLN A 31 10.72 2.75 -5.94
N TRP A 32 11.08 1.76 -5.11
CA TRP A 32 11.07 0.37 -5.56
C TRP A 32 9.67 -0.05 -6.02
N THR A 33 9.62 -0.85 -7.08
CA THR A 33 8.38 -1.40 -7.62
C THR A 33 7.64 -2.25 -6.58
N GLN A 34 6.34 -2.41 -6.75
CA GLN A 34 5.53 -3.22 -5.83
C GLN A 34 5.98 -4.67 -5.83
N GLU A 35 6.32 -5.20 -7.00
CA GLU A 35 6.78 -6.58 -7.18
C GLU A 35 8.09 -6.79 -6.42
N ARG A 36 9.03 -5.83 -6.51
CA ARG A 36 10.29 -5.89 -5.75
C ARG A 36 10.03 -5.84 -4.25
N LYS A 37 9.19 -4.93 -3.79
CA LYS A 37 8.85 -4.82 -2.35
C LYS A 37 8.16 -6.09 -1.86
N ALA A 38 7.26 -6.66 -2.65
CA ALA A 38 6.50 -7.88 -2.29
C ALA A 38 7.42 -9.10 -2.16
N LYS A 39 8.39 -9.26 -3.06
CA LYS A 39 9.39 -10.33 -2.98
C LYS A 39 10.26 -10.28 -1.72
N LEU A 40 10.42 -9.10 -1.12
CA LEU A 40 11.27 -8.86 0.05
C LEU A 40 10.46 -8.72 1.35
N ALA A 41 9.14 -8.82 1.30
CA ALA A 41 8.28 -8.61 2.46
C ALA A 41 7.91 -9.95 3.10
N ASP A 42 8.12 -10.08 4.41
CA ASP A 42 7.69 -11.24 5.18
C ASP A 42 6.16 -11.35 5.29
N HIS A 43 5.48 -10.18 5.25
CA HIS A 43 4.04 -10.06 5.39
C HIS A 43 3.47 -9.04 4.42
N ILE A 44 2.27 -9.32 3.90
CA ILE A 44 1.51 -8.46 3.00
C ILE A 44 0.15 -8.15 3.61
N ILE A 45 -0.26 -6.89 3.59
CA ILE A 45 -1.61 -6.42 3.92
C ILE A 45 -2.24 -5.91 2.62
N ASN A 46 -3.39 -6.43 2.24
CA ASN A 46 -4.15 -5.94 1.10
C ASN A 46 -5.12 -4.83 1.52
N ASN A 47 -4.91 -3.64 0.96
CA ASN A 47 -5.72 -2.44 1.15
C ASN A 47 -6.37 -2.00 -0.17
N ASP A 48 -7.01 -2.94 -0.85
CA ASP A 48 -7.74 -2.70 -2.09
C ASP A 48 -9.13 -2.07 -1.91
N GLY A 49 -9.63 -2.03 -0.67
CA GLY A 49 -10.97 -1.50 -0.34
C GLY A 49 -12.08 -2.55 -0.42
N THR A 50 -11.76 -3.79 -0.77
CA THR A 50 -12.68 -4.93 -0.78
C THR A 50 -12.43 -5.88 0.38
N GLU A 51 -11.16 -6.10 0.74
CA GLU A 51 -10.79 -6.90 1.90
C GLU A 51 -10.83 -6.08 3.19
N LEU A 52 -11.29 -6.69 4.27
CA LEU A 52 -11.30 -6.04 5.59
C LEU A 52 -9.87 -5.89 6.10
N LEU A 53 -9.49 -4.65 6.42
CA LEU A 53 -8.15 -4.34 6.94
C LEU A 53 -7.97 -4.74 8.41
N ILE A 54 -9.00 -4.55 9.24
CA ILE A 54 -8.90 -4.76 10.69
C ILE A 54 -8.46 -6.21 11.01
N PRO A 55 -9.07 -7.26 10.42
CA PRO A 55 -8.63 -8.63 10.67
C PRO A 55 -7.16 -8.89 10.31
N GLN A 56 -6.69 -8.38 9.16
CA GLN A 56 -5.30 -8.53 8.70
C GLN A 56 -4.31 -7.86 9.67
N VAL A 57 -4.62 -6.65 10.12
CA VAL A 57 -3.77 -5.92 11.08
C VAL A 57 -3.76 -6.63 12.44
N LEU A 58 -4.91 -7.10 12.92
CA LEU A 58 -5.00 -7.82 14.19
C LEU A 58 -4.22 -9.14 14.18
N GLU A 59 -4.20 -9.85 13.05
CA GLU A 59 -3.39 -11.06 12.89
C GLU A 59 -1.89 -10.77 13.08
N LEU A 60 -1.36 -9.77 12.38
CA LEU A 60 0.03 -9.38 12.53
C LEU A 60 0.33 -8.81 13.91
N HIS A 61 -0.58 -8.04 14.48
CA HIS A 61 -0.43 -7.50 15.84
C HIS A 61 -0.28 -8.63 16.87
N ARG A 62 -1.14 -9.66 16.83
CA ARG A 62 -1.01 -10.83 17.70
C ARG A 62 0.31 -11.55 17.50
N LYS A 63 0.73 -11.73 16.25
CA LYS A 63 1.99 -12.42 15.91
C LYS A 63 3.24 -11.72 16.49
N PHE A 64 3.24 -10.39 16.58
CA PHE A 64 4.40 -9.61 17.01
C PHE A 64 4.33 -9.08 18.44
N SER A 65 3.16 -9.11 19.08
CA SER A 65 2.96 -8.63 20.46
C SER A 65 2.93 -9.77 21.48
N SER A 66 3.36 -10.96 21.07
CA SER A 66 3.54 -12.15 21.91
C SER A 66 4.97 -12.25 22.41
#